data_AF-A0A398BRI1-F1
#
_entry.id   AF-A0A398BRI1-F1
#
_cell.length_a   1.000
_cell.length_b   1.000
_cell.length_c   1.000
_cell.angle_alpha   90.00
_cell.angle_beta   90.00
_cell.angle_gamma   90.00
#
_symmetry.space_group_name_H-M   'P 1'
#
loop_
_entity.id
_entity.type
_entity.pdbx_description
1 polymer ?
#
loop_
_entity_poly.entity_id
_entity_poly.type
_entity_poly.pdbx_seq_one_letter_code
_entity_poly.pdbx_strand_id
1 'polypeptide(L)' 'MSAIITNRAAAKARARERDEERLRQGEISPSELQRENLVFRGFRKDVIGLKPKYKPDHVEFVFDDPKT' A
#
# COMPACT_ATOMS: atom_id res chain seq x y z
N MET A 1 -12.89 -14.93 23.40
CA MET A 1 -12.11 -14.44 22.24
C MET A 1 -12.39 -12.97 22.00
N SER A 2 -11.37 -12.14 22.22
CA SER A 2 -11.09 -10.80 21.67
C SER A 2 -12.25 -9.88 21.26
N ALA A 3 -12.46 -8.81 22.05
CA ALA A 3 -13.10 -7.56 21.65
C ALA A 3 -12.28 -6.75 20.61
N ILE A 4 -11.72 -7.43 19.59
CA ILE A 4 -10.82 -6.86 18.56
C ILE A 4 -11.54 -6.85 17.21
N ILE A 5 -12.80 -6.41 17.20
CA ILE A 5 -13.44 -5.84 16.01
C ILE A 5 -13.90 -4.44 16.39
N THR A 6 -13.00 -3.66 16.98
CA THR A 6 -13.16 -2.22 17.09
C THR A 6 -13.28 -1.67 15.67
N ASN A 7 -14.42 -1.08 15.37
CA ASN A 7 -14.86 -0.53 14.08
C ASN A 7 -13.69 -0.07 13.18
N ARG A 8 -13.29 -0.95 12.24
CA ARG A 8 -12.18 -0.72 11.32
C ARG A 8 -12.36 0.56 10.49
N ALA A 9 -13.60 0.90 10.16
CA ALA A 9 -13.92 2.13 9.44
C ALA A 9 -13.59 3.36 10.29
N ALA A 10 -13.98 3.36 11.57
CA ALA A 10 -13.65 4.44 12.50
C ALA A 10 -12.14 4.57 12.74
N ALA A 11 -11.40 3.46 12.79
CA ALA A 11 -9.94 3.50 12.88
C ALA A 11 -9.30 4.12 11.63
N LYS A 12 -9.77 3.75 10.43
CA LYS A 12 -9.29 4.34 9.16
C LYS A 12 -9.65 5.82 9.03
N ALA A 13 -10.83 6.23 9.48
CA ALA A 13 -11.25 7.64 9.45
C ALA A 13 -10.33 8.52 10.30
N ARG A 14 -10.08 8.12 11.55
CA ARG A 14 -9.16 8.83 12.45
C ARG A 14 -7.72 8.89 11.92
N ALA A 15 -7.26 7.83 11.26
CA ALA A 15 -5.93 7.84 10.63
C ALA A 15 -5.84 8.87 9.50
N ARG A 16 -6.87 8.95 8.63
CA ARG A 16 -6.91 9.95 7.54
C ARG A 16 -6.95 11.38 8.05
N GLU A 17 -7.78 11.65 9.06
CA GLU A 17 -7.87 12.99 9.65
C GLU A 17 -6.52 13.47 10.19
N ARG A 18 -5.76 12.58 10.85
CA ARG A 18 -4.40 12.87 11.30
C ARG A 18 -3.45 13.14 10.14
N ASP A 19 -3.48 12.30 9.11
CA ASP A 19 -2.60 12.46 7.95
C ASP A 19 -2.86 13.79 7.22
N GLU A 20 -4.12 14.20 7.11
CA GLU A 20 -4.50 15.50 6.52
C GLU A 20 -4.02 16.69 7.36
N GLU A 21 -4.09 16.59 8.70
CA GLU A 21 -3.57 17.65 9.57
C GLU A 21 -2.04 17.79 9.43
N ARG A 22 -1.31 16.66 9.40
CA ARG A 22 0.14 16.66 9.18
C ARG A 22 0.52 17.29 7.84
N LEU A 23 -0.25 17.02 6.79
CA LEU A 23 -0.07 17.65 5.47
C LEU A 23 -0.35 19.15 5.51
N ARG A 24 -1.43 19.58 6.18
CA ARG A 24 -1.78 21.01 6.34
C ARG A 24 -0.71 21.79 7.10
N GLN A 25 -0.17 21.20 8.16
CA GLN A 25 0.88 21.80 8.98
C GLN A 25 2.26 21.74 8.32
N GLY A 26 2.41 21.00 7.21
CA GLY A 26 3.69 20.81 6.54
C GLY A 26 4.67 19.92 7.30
N GLU A 27 4.19 19.16 8.29
CA GLU A 27 5.00 18.21 9.05
C GLU A 27 5.48 17.03 8.21
N ILE A 28 4.76 16.73 7.12
CA ILE A 28 5.10 15.69 6.17
C ILE A 28 4.75 16.14 4.75
N SER A 29 5.57 15.80 3.76
CA SER A 29 5.20 15.98 2.36
C SER A 29 4.24 14.89 1.88
N PRO A 30 3.42 15.15 0.84
CA PRO A 30 2.59 14.12 0.22
C PRO A 30 3.37 12.85 -0.18
N SER A 31 4.61 13.03 -0.63
CA SER A 31 5.47 11.92 -1.08
C SER A 31 5.95 11.04 0.09
N GLU A 32 6.24 11.64 1.23
CA GLU A 32 6.64 10.93 2.45
C GLU A 32 5.46 10.19 3.06
N LEU A 33 4.28 10.83 3.09
CA LEU A 33 3.06 10.19 3.56
C LEU A 33 2.70 8.99 2.69
N GLN A 34 2.85 9.11 1.36
CA GLN A 34 2.66 7.98 0.44
C GLN A 34 3.66 6.86 0.74
N ARG A 35 4.94 7.17 1.00
CA ARG A 35 5.96 6.18 1.40
C ARG A 35 5.65 5.51 2.72
N GLU A 36 5.09 6.21 3.71
CA GLU A 36 4.63 5.64 4.99
C GLU A 36 3.45 4.68 4.78
N ASN A 37 2.48 5.08 3.96
CA ASN A 37 1.25 4.32 3.71
C ASN A 37 1.43 3.15 2.73
N LEU A 38 2.54 3.09 1.98
CA LEU A 38 2.84 1.99 1.09
C LEU A 38 3.11 0.70 1.87
N VAL A 39 2.10 -0.16 1.97
CA VAL A 39 2.15 -1.52 2.54
C VAL A 39 3.15 -2.43 1.82
N PHE A 40 3.63 -2.03 0.64
CA PHE A 40 4.58 -2.78 -0.19
C PHE A 40 6.05 -2.42 0.06
N ARG A 41 6.41 -1.89 1.25
CA ARG A 41 7.81 -1.74 1.67
C ARG A 41 8.48 -3.13 1.74
N GLY A 42 9.14 -3.54 0.66
CA GLY A 42 9.85 -4.82 0.56
C GLY A 42 9.43 -5.70 -0.62
N PHE A 43 8.43 -5.30 -1.41
CA PHE A 43 8.12 -6.00 -2.65
C PHE A 43 9.13 -5.57 -3.72
N ARG A 44 10.06 -6.48 -4.00
CA ARG A 44 10.86 -6.46 -5.22
C ARG A 44 9.92 -6.33 -6.42
N LYS A 45 10.11 -5.28 -7.23
CA LYS A 45 9.25 -4.99 -8.40
C LYS A 45 9.26 -6.16 -9.40
N ASP A 46 10.39 -6.86 -9.46
CA ASP A 46 10.67 -8.12 -10.16
C ASP A 46 9.92 -9.34 -9.60
N VAL A 47 9.29 -9.22 -8.43
CA VAL A 47 8.52 -10.29 -7.75
C VAL A 47 7.03 -9.94 -7.68
N ILE A 48 6.58 -8.87 -8.34
CA ILE A 48 5.13 -8.58 -8.51
C ILE A 48 4.57 -9.53 -9.58
N GLY A 49 4.57 -10.82 -9.27
CA GLY A 49 3.82 -11.84 -9.98
C GLY A 49 2.87 -12.49 -8.97
N LEU A 50 1.62 -12.70 -9.38
CA LEU A 50 0.77 -13.65 -8.66
C LEU A 50 1.51 -14.99 -8.60
N LYS A 51 1.59 -15.63 -7.43
CA LYS A 51 2.11 -17.01 -7.33
C LYS A 51 1.41 -17.84 -8.42
N PRO A 52 2.07 -18.81 -9.08
CA PRO A 52 1.47 -19.53 -10.21
C PRO A 52 0.05 -20.06 -9.94
N LYS A 53 -0.22 -20.53 -8.71
CA LYS A 53 -1.56 -20.98 -8.25
C LYS A 53 -2.67 -19.91 -8.22
N TYR A 54 -2.30 -18.64 -8.29
CA TYR A 54 -3.19 -17.49 -8.31
C TYR A 54 -3.06 -16.69 -9.60
N LYS A 55 -2.25 -17.16 -10.56
CA LYS A 55 -2.12 -16.53 -11.88
C LYS A 55 -3.39 -16.87 -12.67
N PRO A 56 -4.17 -15.88 -13.11
CA PRO A 56 -5.28 -16.16 -14.02
C PRO A 56 -4.73 -16.64 -15.37
N ASP A 57 -5.31 -17.71 -15.90
CA ASP A 57 -4.83 -18.43 -17.09
C ASP A 57 -4.74 -17.56 -18.35
N HIS A 58 -5.45 -16.43 -18.37
CA HIS A 58 -5.60 -15.55 -19.55
C HIS A 58 -4.90 -14.20 -19.43
N VAL A 59 -4.06 -13.97 -18.41
CA VAL A 59 -3.32 -12.71 -18.27
C VAL A 59 -1.85 -12.91 -18.58
N GLU A 60 -1.45 -12.43 -19.76
CA GLU A 60 -0.05 -12.25 -20.13
C GLU A 60 0.48 -10.99 -19.43
N PHE A 61 1.40 -11.17 -18.49
CA PHE A 61 2.13 -10.04 -17.91
C PHE A 61 3.35 -9.75 -18.77
N VAL A 62 3.48 -8.50 -19.23
CA VAL A 62 4.69 -8.01 -19.91
C VAL A 62 5.73 -7.74 -18.84
N PHE A 63 6.82 -8.49 -18.86
CA PHE A 63 8.01 -8.14 -18.09
C PHE A 63 8.69 -6.98 -18.80
N ASP A 64 8.68 -5.80 -18.17
CA ASP A 64 9.56 -4.71 -18.59
C ASP A 64 10.98 -5.09 -18.16
N ASP A 65 11.72 -5.73 -19.06
CA ASP A 65 13.14 -5.98 -18.85
C ASP A 65 13.84 -4.63 -18.68
N PRO A 66 14.55 -4.38 -17.57
CA PRO A 66 15.35 -3.18 -17.45
C PRO A 66 16.45 -3.25 -18.51
N LYS A 67 16.34 -2.42 -19.56
CA LYS A 67 17.39 -2.21 -20.55
C LYS A 67 18.67 -1.83 -19.80
N THR A 68 19.69 -2.65 -20.00
CA THR A 68 21.03 -2.53 -19.42
C THR A 68 21.77 -1.32 -19.97
#